data_AF-A0A1Q3GIS5-F1
#
_entry.id   AF-A0A1Q3GIS5-F1
#
_cell.length_a   1.000
_cell.length_b   1.000
_cell.length_c   1.000
_cell.angle_alpha   90.00
_cell.angle_beta   90.00
_cell.angle_gamma   90.00
#
_symmetry.space_group_name_H-M   'P 1'
#
loop_
_entity.id
_entity.type
_entity.pdbx_description
1 polymer ?
#
loop_
_entity_poly.entity_id
_entity_poly.type
_entity_poly.pdbx_seq_one_letter_code
_entity_poly.pdbx_strand_id
1 'polypeptide(L)'
;MSCFVQVKAQSVRQKQKAKVAKKVYQTIARVARDSRKQPAFNFIYNKSTPYYNAYYNPQNNTINIGEGVYDITTEFGVDSLNALASVIGHELAHFYKDHGWGWSFGLANKDLDIAKKIYKMDLTESRRKEMETEADYFGGLFGYMAGYNTLGISGKFLKVLYKKVGLDKETEGYPTLAERQGIARNTLKTLRKLAPVFDAANYLTMVQAYDMASACYDYIGKTFPSREVYNNSGVALALQAIKLFSKKELKYFYPFGLDTDTRLDGYTTRAGGETKEEKRKRLLEEAQEQFKSATRMDKSYAAGYVNLALVNILLDERELAIGYAAKAAKLAKKEGNTLLEANAWMARGIAQAKEGEPDEAEAAFKKAQKANPTIAKINLEALKQANRFGYGFKIVKASEKPGPKESIAEADLSMLEVLIEEAKKTRIRQQGEKHPAIMLKTAEDDSEGYQVMEIISFGKLKDNAAFLATLPNYAGATARGIKIGDSLKKVVTKYGQAGKQVAGGQNTYLVYEGAKIIFLINAQQKVTGWMLYTN
;
A
#
# COMPACT_ATOMS: atom_id res chain seq x y z
N MET A 1 -47.05 41.50 4.49
CA MET A 1 -47.01 40.16 5.11
C MET A 1 -45.68 39.50 4.76
N SER A 2 -44.75 39.41 5.72
CA SER A 2 -43.47 38.72 5.55
C SER A 2 -43.62 37.29 6.09
N CYS A 3 -43.62 36.31 5.19
CA CYS A 3 -43.68 34.90 5.55
C CYS A 3 -42.28 34.47 6.01
N PHE A 4 -42.05 34.44 7.33
CA PHE A 4 -40.91 33.76 7.90
C PHE A 4 -41.04 32.25 7.64
N VAL A 5 -40.23 31.71 6.73
CA VAL A 5 -40.08 30.27 6.55
C VAL A 5 -39.36 29.74 7.80
N GLN A 6 -40.14 29.15 8.70
CA GLN A 6 -39.64 28.52 9.92
C GLN A 6 -38.85 27.26 9.53
N VAL A 7 -37.51 27.33 9.58
CA VAL A 7 -36.64 26.16 9.37
C VAL A 7 -36.84 25.21 10.55
N LYS A 8 -37.53 24.08 10.33
CA LYS A 8 -37.73 23.06 11.37
C LYS A 8 -36.38 22.56 11.89
N ALA A 9 -36.22 22.54 13.21
CA ALA A 9 -35.02 22.01 13.86
C ALA A 9 -34.87 20.51 13.58
N GLN A 10 -33.65 20.07 13.25
CA GLN A 10 -33.36 18.67 12.95
C GLN A 10 -33.44 17.80 14.21
N SER A 11 -34.04 16.62 14.09
CA SER A 11 -34.14 15.66 15.20
C SER A 11 -32.77 15.11 15.63
N VAL A 12 -32.69 14.57 16.84
CA VAL A 12 -31.46 13.91 17.35
C VAL A 12 -31.05 12.76 16.43
N ARG A 13 -32.01 11.97 15.96
CA ARG A 13 -31.79 10.85 15.03
C ARG A 13 -31.19 11.34 13.70
N GLN A 14 -31.74 12.41 13.13
CA GLN A 14 -31.23 13.02 11.90
C GLN A 14 -29.77 13.48 12.04
N LYS A 15 -29.45 14.19 13.13
CA LYS A 15 -28.08 14.63 13.42
C LYS A 15 -27.11 13.44 13.55
N GLN A 16 -27.56 12.33 14.13
CA GLN A 16 -26.75 11.11 14.23
C GLN A 16 -26.48 10.47 12.86
N LYS A 17 -27.48 10.37 11.98
CA LYS A 17 -27.29 9.89 10.60
C LYS A 17 -26.23 10.71 9.87
N ALA A 18 -26.34 12.05 9.93
CA ALA A 18 -25.37 12.96 9.32
C ALA A 18 -23.95 12.77 9.87
N LYS A 19 -23.80 12.55 11.18
CA LYS A 19 -22.50 12.30 11.82
C LYS A 19 -21.87 10.98 11.34
N VAL A 20 -22.67 9.92 11.20
CA VAL A 20 -22.20 8.63 10.68
C VAL A 20 -21.75 8.77 9.23
N ALA A 21 -22.58 9.37 8.37
CA ALA A 21 -22.25 9.58 6.96
C ALA A 21 -20.97 10.43 6.79
N LYS A 22 -20.84 11.51 7.56
CA LYS A 22 -19.62 12.34 7.57
C LYS A 22 -18.38 11.56 7.98
N LYS A 23 -18.49 10.64 8.96
CA LYS A 23 -17.37 9.78 9.37
C LYS A 23 -16.95 8.84 8.25
N VAL A 24 -17.89 8.22 7.54
CA VAL A 24 -17.59 7.35 6.37
C VAL A 24 -16.89 8.17 5.28
N TYR A 25 -17.43 9.34 4.94
CA TYR A 25 -16.81 10.29 4.00
C TYR A 25 -15.36 10.63 4.39
N GLN A 26 -15.10 10.99 5.65
CA GLN A 26 -13.76 11.33 6.12
C GLN A 26 -12.79 10.16 6.04
N THR A 27 -13.27 8.93 6.29
CA THR A 27 -12.46 7.72 6.19
C THR A 27 -12.06 7.46 4.74
N ILE A 28 -13.00 7.52 3.80
CA ILE A 28 -12.73 7.30 2.37
C ILE A 28 -11.82 8.41 1.81
N ALA A 29 -12.15 9.67 2.07
CA ALA A 29 -11.37 10.82 1.59
C ALA A 29 -9.93 10.81 2.14
N ARG A 30 -9.71 10.27 3.35
CA ARG A 30 -8.36 10.08 3.91
C ARG A 30 -7.56 9.02 3.16
N VAL A 31 -8.20 7.98 2.63
CA VAL A 31 -7.50 6.91 1.90
C VAL A 31 -7.17 7.31 0.47
N ALA A 32 -8.02 8.12 -0.16
CA ALA A 32 -7.73 8.67 -1.49
C ALA A 32 -6.46 9.56 -1.52
N ARG A 33 -6.09 10.18 -0.39
CA ARG A 33 -4.83 10.95 -0.17
C ARG A 33 -4.47 11.97 -1.26
N ASP A 34 -5.46 12.49 -1.96
CA ASP A 34 -5.30 13.56 -2.95
C ASP A 34 -4.88 14.87 -2.29
N SER A 35 -4.03 15.64 -2.97
CA SER A 35 -3.50 16.91 -2.46
C SER A 35 -4.47 18.10 -2.56
N ARG A 36 -5.55 17.98 -3.32
CA ARG A 36 -6.60 19.01 -3.45
C ARG A 36 -7.37 19.17 -2.15
N LYS A 37 -7.94 20.37 -1.94
CA LYS A 37 -8.88 20.62 -0.84
C LYS A 37 -10.12 19.74 -1.04
N GLN A 38 -10.37 18.86 -0.08
CA GLN A 38 -11.50 17.93 -0.12
C GLN A 38 -12.84 18.69 -0.21
N PRO A 39 -13.85 18.13 -0.93
CA PRO A 39 -15.18 18.72 -1.04
C PRO A 39 -15.84 18.90 0.33
N ALA A 40 -16.60 19.97 0.54
CA ALA A 40 -17.39 20.09 1.76
C ALA A 40 -18.51 19.02 1.78
N PHE A 41 -18.64 18.30 2.90
CA PHE A 41 -19.67 17.28 3.07
C PHE A 41 -20.97 17.88 3.58
N ASN A 42 -22.05 17.68 2.83
CA ASN A 42 -23.40 18.13 3.13
C ASN A 42 -24.34 16.93 3.26
N PHE A 43 -25.16 16.94 4.32
CA PHE A 43 -26.21 15.96 4.52
C PHE A 43 -27.57 16.63 4.31
N ILE A 44 -28.32 16.17 3.31
CA ILE A 44 -29.62 16.74 2.92
C ILE A 44 -30.69 15.98 3.69
N TYR A 45 -31.23 16.62 4.72
CA TYR A 45 -32.29 16.06 5.56
C TYR A 45 -33.61 15.92 4.81
N ASN A 46 -34.34 14.84 5.11
CA ASN A 46 -35.68 14.63 4.62
C ASN A 46 -36.59 15.76 5.13
N LYS A 47 -37.48 16.23 4.25
CA LYS A 47 -38.54 17.19 4.61
C LYS A 47 -39.84 16.41 4.83
N SER A 48 -40.83 16.60 3.96
CA SER A 48 -42.06 15.80 3.91
C SER A 48 -41.87 14.48 3.17
N THR A 49 -40.94 14.42 2.23
CA THR A 49 -40.62 13.23 1.45
C THR A 49 -39.15 12.84 1.62
N PRO A 50 -38.81 11.55 1.47
CA PRO A 50 -37.43 11.10 1.45
C PRO A 50 -36.66 11.67 0.25
N TYR A 51 -35.44 12.15 0.48
CA TYR A 51 -34.55 12.64 -0.58
C TYR A 51 -33.58 11.52 -0.99
N TYR A 52 -33.85 10.88 -2.13
CA TYR A 52 -33.10 9.71 -2.63
C TYR A 52 -31.97 10.04 -3.61
N ASN A 53 -31.40 11.23 -3.52
CA ASN A 53 -30.31 11.65 -4.40
C ASN A 53 -29.00 11.84 -3.63
N ALA A 54 -27.89 11.54 -4.30
CA ALA A 54 -26.53 11.85 -3.89
C ALA A 54 -25.81 12.45 -5.10
N TYR A 55 -25.00 13.49 -4.89
CA TYR A 55 -24.26 14.12 -5.98
C TYR A 55 -23.05 14.92 -5.47
N TYR A 56 -21.98 14.89 -6.25
CA TYR A 56 -20.91 15.89 -6.22
C TYR A 56 -21.32 17.12 -7.03
N ASN A 57 -21.08 18.31 -6.47
CA ASN A 57 -21.24 19.58 -7.17
C ASN A 57 -19.86 20.26 -7.35
N PRO A 58 -19.37 20.36 -8.60
CA PRO A 58 -18.08 20.96 -8.90
C PRO A 58 -18.01 22.49 -8.77
N GLN A 59 -19.14 23.21 -8.84
CA GLN A 59 -19.14 24.69 -8.72
C GLN A 59 -18.79 25.17 -7.31
N ASN A 60 -19.31 24.49 -6.29
CA ASN A 60 -19.08 24.85 -4.90
C ASN A 60 -18.21 23.82 -4.16
N ASN A 61 -17.71 22.81 -4.87
CA ASN A 61 -16.89 21.72 -4.35
C ASN A 61 -17.56 21.06 -3.14
N THR A 62 -18.77 20.52 -3.31
CA THR A 62 -19.54 19.85 -2.25
C THR A 62 -19.94 18.44 -2.64
N ILE A 63 -19.96 17.53 -1.66
CA ILE A 63 -20.63 16.23 -1.78
C ILE A 63 -21.90 16.29 -0.95
N ASN A 64 -23.03 15.96 -1.58
CA ASN A 64 -24.34 16.10 -1.00
C ASN A 64 -24.99 14.72 -0.94
N ILE A 65 -25.30 14.24 0.28
CA ILE A 65 -25.92 12.94 0.49
C ILE A 65 -27.31 13.12 1.08
N GLY A 66 -28.33 12.58 0.41
CA GLY A 66 -29.69 12.54 0.91
C GLY A 66 -29.90 11.61 2.10
N GLU A 67 -30.70 12.05 3.06
CA GLU A 67 -31.14 11.21 4.18
C GLU A 67 -31.93 9.99 3.70
N GLY A 68 -32.71 10.12 2.62
CA GLY A 68 -33.40 8.97 2.00
C GLY A 68 -32.44 7.91 1.49
N VAL A 69 -31.30 8.30 0.90
CA VAL A 69 -30.25 7.37 0.47
C VAL A 69 -29.63 6.66 1.67
N TYR A 70 -29.30 7.41 2.73
CA TYR A 70 -28.82 6.83 3.98
C TYR A 70 -29.83 5.82 4.55
N ASP A 71 -31.12 6.12 4.51
CA ASP A 71 -32.15 5.22 5.04
C ASP A 71 -32.21 3.89 4.26
N ILE A 72 -32.04 3.93 2.93
CA ILE A 72 -31.92 2.71 2.11
C ILE A 72 -30.71 1.87 2.53
N THR A 73 -29.57 2.49 2.82
CA THR A 73 -28.37 1.73 3.20
C THR A 73 -28.56 1.01 4.54
N THR A 74 -29.40 1.54 5.44
CA THR A 74 -29.68 0.86 6.72
C THR A 74 -30.42 -0.48 6.58
N GLU A 75 -31.12 -0.71 5.46
CA GLU A 75 -31.81 -1.98 5.17
C GLU A 75 -30.83 -3.16 5.00
N PHE A 76 -29.54 -2.88 4.80
CA PHE A 76 -28.49 -3.88 4.67
C PHE A 76 -27.94 -4.37 6.01
N GLY A 77 -28.50 -3.94 7.15
CA GLY A 77 -28.13 -4.43 8.47
C GLY A 77 -26.64 -4.25 8.77
N VAL A 78 -25.93 -5.35 9.00
CA VAL A 78 -24.48 -5.36 9.25
C VAL A 78 -23.65 -4.78 8.09
N ASP A 79 -24.18 -4.82 6.87
CA ASP A 79 -23.55 -4.26 5.67
C ASP A 79 -23.93 -2.79 5.40
N SER A 80 -24.68 -2.14 6.29
CA SER A 80 -25.18 -0.77 6.07
C SER A 80 -24.08 0.26 5.81
N LEU A 81 -22.96 0.18 6.54
CA LEU A 81 -21.80 1.06 6.29
C LEU A 81 -21.07 0.73 4.99
N ASN A 82 -21.07 -0.54 4.55
CA ASN A 82 -20.50 -0.93 3.26
C ASN A 82 -21.32 -0.32 2.11
N ALA A 83 -22.66 -0.38 2.20
CA ALA A 83 -23.56 0.21 1.23
C ALA A 83 -23.43 1.74 1.21
N LEU A 84 -23.41 2.39 2.38
CA LEU A 84 -23.20 3.85 2.48
C LEU A 84 -21.84 4.28 1.92
N ALA A 85 -20.79 3.53 2.20
CA ALA A 85 -19.46 3.78 1.65
C ALA A 85 -19.43 3.66 0.12
N SER A 86 -20.25 2.77 -0.48
CA SER A 86 -20.31 2.65 -1.94
C SER A 86 -20.86 3.89 -2.61
N VAL A 87 -21.90 4.52 -2.02
CA VAL A 87 -22.47 5.79 -2.51
C VAL A 87 -21.47 6.93 -2.32
N ILE A 88 -20.93 7.08 -1.11
CA ILE A 88 -20.00 8.18 -0.81
C ILE A 88 -18.71 8.06 -1.62
N GLY A 89 -18.22 6.83 -1.83
CA GLY A 89 -17.07 6.56 -2.69
C GLY A 89 -17.33 6.98 -4.13
N HIS A 90 -18.51 6.68 -4.68
CA HIS A 90 -18.93 7.10 -6.02
C HIS A 90 -18.91 8.64 -6.15
N GLU A 91 -19.49 9.37 -5.19
CA GLU A 91 -19.47 10.85 -5.22
C GLU A 91 -18.05 11.43 -5.09
N LEU A 92 -17.21 10.81 -4.25
CA LEU A 92 -15.80 11.18 -4.14
C LEU A 92 -15.04 10.93 -5.44
N ALA A 93 -15.38 9.87 -6.18
CA ALA A 93 -14.77 9.60 -7.46
C ALA A 93 -15.09 10.68 -8.50
N HIS A 94 -16.32 11.23 -8.53
CA HIS A 94 -16.61 12.39 -9.37
C HIS A 94 -15.68 13.58 -9.09
N PHE A 95 -15.40 13.87 -7.81
CA PHE A 95 -14.42 14.89 -7.45
C PHE A 95 -13.01 14.52 -7.91
N TYR A 96 -12.52 13.32 -7.58
CA TYR A 96 -11.13 12.96 -7.84
C TYR A 96 -10.80 12.80 -9.32
N LYS A 97 -11.83 12.58 -10.16
CA LYS A 97 -11.73 12.44 -11.61
C LYS A 97 -12.07 13.72 -12.38
N ASP A 98 -12.24 14.83 -11.66
CA ASP A 98 -12.56 16.15 -12.24
C ASP A 98 -13.84 16.14 -13.10
N HIS A 99 -14.82 15.30 -12.73
CA HIS A 99 -16.10 15.24 -13.42
C HIS A 99 -16.88 16.54 -13.25
N GLY A 100 -17.54 16.99 -14.32
CA GLY A 100 -18.31 18.23 -14.35
C GLY A 100 -17.46 19.51 -14.38
N TRP A 101 -16.17 19.40 -14.71
CA TRP A 101 -15.32 20.57 -15.00
C TRP A 101 -15.88 21.41 -16.16
N GLY A 102 -16.26 20.77 -17.28
CA GLY A 102 -16.76 21.46 -18.45
C GLY A 102 -18.10 22.15 -18.19
N TRP A 103 -18.97 21.51 -17.40
CA TRP A 103 -20.19 22.11 -16.87
C TRP A 103 -19.90 23.37 -16.04
N SER A 104 -18.96 23.30 -15.09
CA SER A 104 -18.59 24.44 -14.25
C SER A 104 -17.94 25.58 -15.03
N PHE A 105 -17.02 25.24 -15.93
CA PHE A 105 -16.34 26.17 -16.84
C PHE A 105 -17.35 26.90 -17.72
N GLY A 106 -18.31 26.17 -18.29
CA GLY A 106 -19.39 26.68 -19.10
C GLY A 106 -20.23 27.74 -18.40
N LEU A 107 -20.66 27.44 -17.17
CA LEU A 107 -21.48 28.36 -16.37
C LEU A 107 -20.71 29.60 -15.93
N ALA A 108 -19.42 29.46 -15.61
CA ALA A 108 -18.57 30.59 -15.21
C ALA A 108 -18.25 31.54 -16.38
N ASN A 109 -18.29 31.06 -17.63
CA ASN A 109 -17.87 31.80 -18.83
C ASN A 109 -18.97 31.89 -19.90
N LYS A 110 -20.23 32.00 -19.46
CA LYS A 110 -21.45 31.87 -20.30
C LYS A 110 -21.46 32.71 -21.60
N ASP A 111 -20.73 33.82 -21.61
CA ASP A 111 -20.70 34.76 -22.74
C ASP A 111 -19.74 34.31 -23.86
N LEU A 112 -18.85 33.34 -23.59
CA LEU A 112 -17.91 32.81 -24.58
C LEU A 112 -18.50 31.61 -25.33
N ASP A 113 -18.39 31.61 -26.66
CA ASP A 113 -18.90 30.50 -27.48
C ASP A 113 -18.17 29.18 -27.22
N ILE A 114 -16.87 29.22 -26.90
CA ILE A 114 -16.14 28.02 -26.49
C ILE A 114 -16.68 27.43 -25.18
N ALA A 115 -17.08 28.27 -24.23
CA ALA A 115 -17.64 27.82 -22.95
C ALA A 115 -18.99 27.12 -23.14
N LYS A 116 -19.85 27.64 -24.04
CA LYS A 116 -21.10 26.98 -24.43
C LYS A 116 -20.85 25.61 -25.07
N LYS A 117 -19.81 25.47 -25.90
CA LYS A 117 -19.44 24.18 -26.52
C LYS A 117 -18.96 23.17 -25.48
N ILE A 118 -18.04 23.57 -24.61
CA ILE A 118 -17.50 22.71 -23.52
C ILE A 118 -18.62 22.29 -22.55
N TYR A 119 -19.51 23.22 -22.18
CA TYR A 119 -20.70 22.92 -21.38
C TYR A 119 -21.54 21.80 -22.00
N LYS A 120 -21.84 21.92 -23.30
CA LYS A 120 -22.65 20.94 -24.04
C LYS A 120 -21.95 19.58 -24.14
N MET A 121 -20.62 19.55 -24.26
CA MET A 121 -19.86 18.29 -24.29
C MET A 121 -20.06 17.46 -23.02
N ASP A 122 -20.00 18.08 -21.85
CA ASP A 122 -20.23 17.41 -20.56
C ASP A 122 -21.67 16.88 -20.39
N LEU A 123 -22.64 17.47 -21.11
CA LEU A 123 -24.04 17.02 -21.10
C LEU A 123 -24.33 15.87 -22.07
N THR A 124 -23.40 15.55 -22.97
CA THR A 124 -23.60 14.43 -23.90
C THR A 124 -23.78 13.11 -23.16
N GLU A 125 -24.60 12.23 -23.72
CA GLU A 125 -24.88 10.92 -23.13
C GLU A 125 -23.61 10.08 -22.96
N SER A 126 -22.72 10.09 -23.95
CA SER A 126 -21.45 9.36 -23.92
C SER A 126 -20.54 9.87 -22.80
N ARG A 127 -20.40 11.19 -22.65
CA ARG A 127 -19.56 11.78 -21.60
C ARG A 127 -20.13 11.51 -20.21
N ARG A 128 -21.45 11.58 -20.03
CA ARG A 128 -22.09 11.20 -18.76
C ARG A 128 -21.86 9.73 -18.45
N LYS A 129 -22.07 8.82 -19.41
CA LYS A 129 -21.80 7.38 -19.25
C LYS A 129 -20.35 7.09 -18.86
N GLU A 130 -19.40 7.79 -19.48
CA GLU A 130 -17.98 7.69 -19.14
C GLU A 130 -17.72 8.11 -17.68
N MET A 131 -18.21 9.28 -17.27
CA MET A 131 -18.05 9.79 -15.90
C MET A 131 -18.67 8.85 -14.86
N GLU A 132 -19.88 8.35 -15.11
CA GLU A 132 -20.55 7.39 -14.22
C GLU A 132 -19.81 6.05 -14.13
N THR A 133 -19.25 5.57 -15.25
CA THR A 133 -18.43 4.36 -15.31
C THR A 133 -17.14 4.52 -14.49
N GLU A 134 -16.45 5.66 -14.64
CA GLU A 134 -15.28 5.97 -13.83
C GLU A 134 -15.65 6.09 -12.35
N ALA A 135 -16.79 6.70 -12.02
CA ALA A 135 -17.24 6.86 -10.63
C ALA A 135 -17.59 5.52 -9.98
N ASP A 136 -18.27 4.60 -10.68
CA ASP A 136 -18.53 3.24 -10.19
C ASP A 136 -17.24 2.45 -9.97
N TYR A 137 -16.27 2.56 -10.89
CA TYR A 137 -14.99 1.87 -10.79
C TYR A 137 -14.14 2.41 -9.63
N PHE A 138 -13.79 3.69 -9.66
CA PHE A 138 -12.89 4.30 -8.67
C PHE A 138 -13.58 4.47 -7.31
N GLY A 139 -14.87 4.79 -7.28
CA GLY A 139 -15.62 4.91 -6.03
C GLY A 139 -15.73 3.60 -5.28
N GLY A 140 -15.92 2.50 -6.02
CA GLY A 140 -15.81 1.15 -5.49
C GLY A 140 -14.43 0.90 -4.86
N LEU A 141 -13.35 1.23 -5.57
CA LEU A 141 -11.97 1.06 -5.08
C LEU A 141 -11.67 1.91 -3.83
N PHE A 142 -12.03 3.20 -3.82
CA PHE A 142 -11.76 4.07 -2.67
C PHE A 142 -12.45 3.59 -1.40
N GLY A 143 -13.70 3.14 -1.51
CA GLY A 143 -14.41 2.53 -0.39
C GLY A 143 -13.75 1.22 0.08
N TYR A 144 -13.27 0.40 -0.86
CA TYR A 144 -12.58 -0.85 -0.55
C TYR A 144 -11.27 -0.62 0.19
N MET A 145 -10.44 0.29 -0.31
CA MET A 145 -9.18 0.68 0.33
C MET A 145 -9.41 1.30 1.72
N ALA A 146 -10.58 1.90 1.95
CA ALA A 146 -11.01 2.45 3.23
C ALA A 146 -11.51 1.40 4.23
N GLY A 147 -11.49 0.11 3.86
CA GLY A 147 -11.87 -1.02 4.71
C GLY A 147 -13.35 -1.39 4.62
N TYR A 148 -14.10 -0.84 3.67
CA TYR A 148 -15.51 -1.19 3.44
C TYR A 148 -15.64 -2.19 2.30
N ASN A 149 -16.53 -3.18 2.40
CA ASN A 149 -16.79 -4.13 1.33
C ASN A 149 -17.67 -3.54 0.20
N THR A 150 -17.29 -2.37 -0.33
CA THR A 150 -18.04 -1.63 -1.36
C THR A 150 -18.22 -2.43 -2.64
N LEU A 151 -17.18 -3.11 -3.12
CA LEU A 151 -17.23 -3.90 -4.35
C LEU A 151 -18.11 -5.15 -4.22
N GLY A 152 -18.24 -5.71 -3.01
CA GLY A 152 -19.12 -6.86 -2.74
C GLY A 152 -20.59 -6.46 -2.57
N ILE A 153 -20.87 -5.25 -2.10
CA ILE A 153 -22.23 -4.81 -1.75
C ILE A 153 -22.90 -3.93 -2.81
N SER A 154 -22.13 -3.16 -3.58
CA SER A 154 -22.66 -2.10 -4.47
C SER A 154 -23.70 -2.61 -5.45
N GLY A 155 -23.49 -3.80 -6.02
CA GLY A 155 -24.46 -4.37 -6.96
C GLY A 155 -25.81 -4.72 -6.33
N LYS A 156 -25.82 -5.17 -5.07
CA LYS A 156 -27.06 -5.41 -4.31
C LYS A 156 -27.73 -4.08 -3.94
N PHE A 157 -26.93 -3.11 -3.50
CA PHE A 157 -27.39 -1.76 -3.19
C PHE A 157 -28.08 -1.08 -4.38
N LEU A 158 -27.43 -1.05 -5.55
CA LEU A 158 -28.00 -0.44 -6.76
C LEU A 158 -29.34 -1.08 -7.14
N LYS A 159 -29.47 -2.40 -7.02
CA LYS A 159 -30.74 -3.10 -7.29
C LYS A 159 -31.87 -2.61 -6.38
N VAL A 160 -31.59 -2.41 -5.08
CA VAL A 160 -32.57 -1.89 -4.11
C VAL A 160 -32.88 -0.42 -4.39
N LEU A 161 -31.85 0.40 -4.66
CA LEU A 161 -32.01 1.82 -5.00
C LEU A 161 -32.92 2.00 -6.22
N TYR A 162 -32.64 1.32 -7.33
CA TYR A 162 -33.43 1.43 -8.56
C TYR A 162 -34.89 1.06 -8.31
N LYS A 163 -35.14 -0.04 -7.58
CA LYS A 163 -36.50 -0.47 -7.23
C LYS A 163 -37.22 0.57 -6.37
N LYS A 164 -36.53 1.16 -5.38
CA LYS A 164 -37.14 2.06 -4.40
C LYS A 164 -37.39 3.46 -4.94
N VAL A 165 -36.55 3.92 -5.87
CA VAL A 165 -36.70 5.21 -6.55
C VAL A 165 -37.59 5.11 -7.80
N GLY A 166 -37.84 3.89 -8.30
CA GLY A 166 -38.61 3.66 -9.53
C GLY A 166 -37.82 4.01 -10.79
N LEU A 167 -36.51 3.76 -10.78
CA LEU A 167 -35.63 3.99 -11.92
C LEU A 167 -35.66 2.79 -12.88
N ASP A 168 -35.74 3.08 -14.17
CA ASP A 168 -35.56 2.08 -15.22
C ASP A 168 -34.14 1.51 -15.20
N LYS A 169 -34.00 0.25 -15.62
CA LYS A 169 -32.68 -0.42 -15.69
C LYS A 169 -31.75 0.24 -16.71
N GLU A 170 -32.33 0.93 -17.68
CA GLU A 170 -31.65 1.77 -18.66
C GLU A 170 -32.05 3.21 -18.35
N THR A 171 -31.07 4.04 -18.02
CA THR A 171 -31.29 5.46 -17.71
C THR A 171 -30.38 6.27 -18.61
N GLU A 172 -30.94 7.27 -19.29
CA GLU A 172 -30.17 8.12 -20.20
C GLU A 172 -28.98 8.77 -19.48
N GLY A 173 -27.78 8.66 -20.07
CA GLY A 173 -26.54 9.19 -19.49
C GLY A 173 -25.89 8.32 -18.41
N TYR A 174 -26.49 7.17 -18.07
CA TYR A 174 -25.92 6.20 -17.13
C TYR A 174 -25.63 4.86 -17.81
N PRO A 175 -24.63 4.09 -17.35
CA PRO A 175 -24.53 2.68 -17.66
C PRO A 175 -25.78 1.95 -17.14
N THR A 176 -26.17 0.86 -17.82
CA THR A 176 -27.29 0.03 -17.38
C THR A 176 -27.03 -0.56 -16.00
N LEU A 177 -28.09 -0.88 -15.25
CA LEU A 177 -27.94 -1.52 -13.93
C LEU A 177 -27.05 -2.79 -13.99
N ALA A 178 -27.18 -3.59 -15.05
CA ALA A 178 -26.39 -4.80 -15.24
C ALA A 178 -24.89 -4.50 -15.44
N GLU A 179 -24.57 -3.46 -16.22
CA GLU A 179 -23.19 -3.00 -16.43
C GLU A 179 -22.58 -2.44 -15.14
N ARG A 180 -23.30 -1.59 -14.40
CA ARG A 180 -22.84 -1.05 -13.11
C ARG A 180 -22.52 -2.16 -12.10
N GLN A 181 -23.39 -3.16 -12.01
CA GLN A 181 -23.13 -4.36 -11.21
C GLN A 181 -21.93 -5.18 -11.74
N GLY A 182 -21.76 -5.23 -13.07
CA GLY A 182 -20.64 -5.87 -13.73
C GLY A 182 -19.30 -5.23 -13.41
N ILE A 183 -19.23 -3.90 -13.38
CA ILE A 183 -18.04 -3.12 -13.01
C ILE A 183 -17.56 -3.56 -11.63
N ALA A 184 -18.41 -3.50 -10.60
CA ALA A 184 -18.03 -3.88 -9.23
C ALA A 184 -17.54 -5.32 -9.12
N ARG A 185 -18.25 -6.28 -9.76
CA ARG A 185 -17.86 -7.70 -9.78
C ARG A 185 -16.50 -7.91 -10.46
N ASN A 186 -16.29 -7.27 -11.61
CA ASN A 186 -15.05 -7.40 -12.38
C ASN A 186 -13.87 -6.74 -11.66
N THR A 187 -14.07 -5.57 -11.04
CA THR A 187 -13.05 -4.91 -10.21
C THR A 187 -12.66 -5.79 -9.03
N LEU A 188 -13.62 -6.39 -8.31
CA LEU A 188 -13.33 -7.33 -7.22
C LEU A 188 -12.55 -8.56 -7.72
N LYS A 189 -12.93 -9.10 -8.88
CA LYS A 189 -12.22 -10.22 -9.51
C LYS A 189 -10.78 -9.86 -9.86
N THR A 190 -10.54 -8.64 -10.35
CA THR A 190 -9.19 -8.13 -10.62
C THR A 190 -8.37 -7.98 -9.34
N LEU A 191 -8.91 -7.35 -8.29
CA LEU A 191 -8.22 -7.22 -7.00
C LEU A 191 -7.85 -8.59 -6.41
N ARG A 192 -8.77 -9.57 -6.46
CA ARG A 192 -8.51 -10.94 -5.99
C ARG A 192 -7.38 -11.64 -6.77
N LYS A 193 -7.15 -11.26 -8.03
CA LYS A 193 -6.00 -11.75 -8.82
C LYS A 193 -4.69 -11.05 -8.45
N LEU A 194 -4.74 -9.76 -8.12
CA LEU A 194 -3.57 -8.97 -7.78
C LEU A 194 -3.09 -9.18 -6.34
N ALA A 195 -4.00 -9.45 -5.40
CA ALA A 195 -3.65 -9.60 -3.99
C ALA A 195 -2.56 -10.68 -3.74
N PRO A 196 -2.66 -11.91 -4.30
CA PRO A 196 -1.59 -12.90 -4.15
C PRO A 196 -0.25 -12.46 -4.75
N VAL A 197 -0.27 -11.66 -5.83
CA VAL A 197 0.95 -11.11 -6.43
C VAL A 197 1.58 -10.04 -5.53
N PHE A 198 0.75 -9.26 -4.83
CA PHE A 198 1.22 -8.27 -3.87
C PHE A 198 1.85 -8.94 -2.65
N ASP A 199 1.22 -9.99 -2.14
CA ASP A 199 1.77 -10.80 -1.06
C ASP A 199 3.08 -11.46 -1.48
N ALA A 200 3.14 -12.05 -2.68
CA ALA A 200 4.38 -12.56 -3.26
C ALA A 200 5.47 -11.49 -3.31
N ALA A 201 5.17 -10.28 -3.81
CA ALA A 201 6.13 -9.19 -3.89
C ALA A 201 6.68 -8.79 -2.50
N ASN A 202 5.81 -8.73 -1.49
CA ASN A 202 6.23 -8.46 -0.12
C ASN A 202 7.14 -9.58 0.41
N TYR A 203 6.73 -10.84 0.29
CA TYR A 203 7.49 -11.98 0.80
C TYR A 203 8.85 -12.11 0.12
N LEU A 204 8.90 -11.95 -1.20
CA LEU A 204 10.14 -11.93 -2.00
C LEU A 204 11.09 -10.82 -1.54
N THR A 205 10.59 -9.62 -1.19
CA THR A 205 11.42 -8.57 -0.57
C THR A 205 11.98 -9.02 0.78
N MET A 206 11.20 -9.69 1.62
CA MET A 206 11.67 -10.16 2.93
C MET A 206 12.80 -11.20 2.80
N VAL A 207 12.68 -12.12 1.83
CA VAL A 207 13.69 -13.14 1.54
C VAL A 207 14.75 -12.68 0.52
N GLN A 208 14.76 -11.39 0.19
CA GLN A 208 15.77 -10.72 -0.63
C GLN A 208 15.82 -11.16 -2.11
N ALA A 209 14.74 -11.74 -2.64
CA ALA A 209 14.52 -12.02 -4.05
C ALA A 209 13.99 -10.77 -4.77
N TYR A 210 14.79 -9.70 -4.77
CA TYR A 210 14.36 -8.34 -5.12
C TYR A 210 14.02 -8.16 -6.61
N ASP A 211 14.64 -8.93 -7.49
CA ASP A 211 14.35 -8.93 -8.93
C ASP A 211 12.93 -9.47 -9.21
N MET A 212 12.56 -10.58 -8.57
CA MET A 212 11.21 -11.14 -8.63
C MET A 212 10.21 -10.21 -7.94
N ALA A 213 10.57 -9.64 -6.79
CA ALA A 213 9.71 -8.70 -6.07
C ALA A 213 9.37 -7.47 -6.93
N SER A 214 10.37 -6.84 -7.56
CA SER A 214 10.16 -5.68 -8.43
C SER A 214 9.30 -6.01 -9.65
N ALA A 215 9.46 -7.19 -10.25
CA ALA A 215 8.62 -7.66 -11.36
C ALA A 215 7.14 -7.83 -10.94
N CYS A 216 6.90 -8.35 -9.73
CA CYS A 216 5.56 -8.45 -9.15
C CYS A 216 4.95 -7.07 -8.89
N TYR A 217 5.70 -6.13 -8.31
CA TYR A 217 5.20 -4.77 -8.10
C TYR A 217 4.89 -4.03 -9.40
N ASP A 218 5.73 -4.17 -10.43
CA ASP A 218 5.48 -3.57 -11.73
C ASP A 218 4.21 -4.13 -12.38
N TYR A 219 4.01 -5.46 -12.32
CA TYR A 219 2.77 -6.10 -12.78
C TYR A 219 1.52 -5.52 -12.11
N ILE A 220 1.58 -5.34 -10.79
CA ILE A 220 0.47 -4.75 -10.02
C ILE A 220 0.28 -3.28 -10.42
N GLY A 221 1.35 -2.50 -10.49
CA GLY A 221 1.32 -1.05 -10.75
C GLY A 221 0.68 -0.67 -12.09
N LYS A 222 0.70 -1.58 -13.08
CA LYS A 222 0.01 -1.39 -14.36
C LYS A 222 -1.51 -1.36 -14.26
N THR A 223 -2.07 -2.09 -13.30
CA THR A 223 -3.52 -2.21 -13.11
C THR A 223 -3.99 -1.42 -11.89
N PHE A 224 -3.17 -1.36 -10.85
CA PHE A 224 -3.45 -0.71 -9.58
C PHE A 224 -2.26 0.15 -9.13
N PRO A 225 -1.99 1.27 -9.82
CA PRO A 225 -0.95 2.20 -9.41
C PRO A 225 -1.32 2.80 -8.05
N SER A 226 -0.40 2.73 -7.09
CA SER A 226 -0.55 3.33 -5.77
C SER A 226 0.81 3.77 -5.24
N ARG A 227 0.80 4.72 -4.30
CA ARG A 227 2.02 5.20 -3.65
C ARG A 227 2.76 4.05 -2.94
N GLU A 228 2.02 3.08 -2.38
CA GLU A 228 2.57 1.90 -1.72
C GLU A 228 3.25 0.98 -2.74
N VAL A 229 2.59 0.67 -3.86
CA VAL A 229 3.17 -0.17 -4.92
C VAL A 229 4.43 0.47 -5.49
N TYR A 230 4.38 1.76 -5.81
CA TYR A 230 5.56 2.48 -6.30
C TYR A 230 6.68 2.54 -5.26
N ASN A 231 6.36 2.87 -4.00
CA ASN A 231 7.37 2.89 -2.95
C ASN A 231 8.01 1.53 -2.70
N ASN A 232 7.22 0.46 -2.66
CA ASN A 232 7.75 -0.87 -2.39
C ASN A 232 8.55 -1.41 -3.59
N SER A 233 8.14 -1.06 -4.82
CA SER A 233 8.92 -1.29 -6.04
C SER A 233 10.28 -0.61 -5.96
N GLY A 234 10.30 0.69 -5.62
CA GLY A 234 11.54 1.44 -5.46
C GLY A 234 12.45 0.86 -4.38
N VAL A 235 11.89 0.36 -3.27
CA VAL A 235 12.67 -0.31 -2.22
C VAL A 235 13.30 -1.61 -2.74
N ALA A 236 12.54 -2.45 -3.43
CA ALA A 236 13.09 -3.68 -4.01
C ALA A 236 14.26 -3.36 -4.97
N LEU A 237 14.10 -2.37 -5.85
CA LEU A 237 15.15 -1.92 -6.77
C LEU A 237 16.38 -1.36 -6.03
N ALA A 238 16.18 -0.51 -5.02
CA ALA A 238 17.28 0.05 -4.23
C ALA A 238 18.05 -1.01 -3.44
N LEU A 239 17.34 -1.98 -2.84
CA LEU A 239 17.97 -3.10 -2.14
C LEU A 239 18.70 -4.06 -3.10
N GLN A 240 18.17 -4.24 -4.32
CA GLN A 240 18.87 -4.96 -5.38
C GLN A 240 20.17 -4.24 -5.77
N ALA A 241 20.15 -2.91 -5.87
CA ALA A 241 21.35 -2.12 -6.12
C ALA A 241 22.36 -2.23 -4.98
N ILE A 242 21.91 -2.20 -3.71
CA ILE A 242 22.77 -2.35 -2.53
C ILE A 242 23.58 -3.64 -2.57
N LYS A 243 22.98 -4.77 -3.00
CA LYS A 243 23.69 -6.05 -3.16
C LYS A 243 24.87 -5.99 -4.15
N LEU A 244 24.91 -4.98 -5.02
CA LEU A 244 26.00 -4.77 -5.98
C LEU A 244 27.14 -3.90 -5.43
N PHE A 245 27.01 -3.30 -4.25
CA PHE A 245 28.12 -2.61 -3.58
C PHE A 245 29.01 -3.60 -2.83
N SER A 246 30.30 -3.29 -2.72
CA SER A 246 31.21 -3.97 -1.79
C SER A 246 31.08 -3.40 -0.38
N LYS A 247 31.57 -4.17 0.61
CA LYS A 247 31.67 -3.73 2.01
C LYS A 247 32.52 -2.46 2.20
N LYS A 248 33.40 -2.14 1.25
CA LYS A 248 34.23 -0.94 1.30
C LYS A 248 33.47 0.29 0.78
N GLU A 249 32.55 0.11 -0.16
CA GLU A 249 31.77 1.20 -0.76
C GLU A 249 30.57 1.59 0.13
N LEU A 250 30.00 0.65 0.90
CA LEU A 250 28.90 0.93 1.85
C LEU A 250 29.38 1.01 3.30
N LYS A 251 29.80 2.21 3.71
CA LYS A 251 30.25 2.49 5.08
C LYS A 251 29.10 2.59 6.10
N TYR A 252 27.93 3.03 5.68
CA TYR A 252 26.77 3.28 6.55
C TYR A 252 25.62 2.33 6.23
N PHE A 253 24.70 2.17 7.18
CA PHE A 253 23.47 1.41 7.04
C PHE A 253 22.33 2.29 6.54
N TYR A 254 21.66 1.88 5.46
CA TYR A 254 20.62 2.65 4.77
C TYR A 254 19.22 2.11 5.10
N PRO A 255 18.38 2.82 5.87
CA PRO A 255 17.10 2.30 6.33
C PRO A 255 15.95 2.43 5.31
N PHE A 256 16.05 1.78 4.14
CA PHE A 256 14.95 1.71 3.18
C PHE A 256 13.70 1.03 3.79
N GLY A 257 12.52 1.60 3.62
CA GLY A 257 11.28 1.05 4.18
C GLY A 257 10.81 -0.24 3.49
N LEU A 258 10.60 -1.32 4.26
CA LEU A 258 10.50 -2.77 3.92
C LEU A 258 11.82 -3.58 4.07
N ASP A 259 12.50 -3.28 5.18
CA ASP A 259 13.62 -4.01 5.79
C ASP A 259 14.99 -3.86 5.12
N THR A 260 15.96 -3.78 6.01
CA THR A 260 17.22 -3.05 5.86
C THR A 260 18.42 -3.91 6.19
N ASP A 261 18.21 -5.18 6.57
CA ASP A 261 19.33 -6.07 6.83
C ASP A 261 19.92 -6.60 5.52
N THR A 262 20.73 -5.76 4.88
CA THR A 262 21.47 -6.09 3.67
C THR A 262 22.70 -6.88 4.07
N ARG A 263 22.60 -8.22 4.04
CA ARG A 263 23.78 -9.07 4.08
C ARG A 263 24.50 -8.93 2.75
N LEU A 264 25.64 -8.24 2.80
CA LEU A 264 26.57 -8.09 1.68
C LEU A 264 27.27 -9.43 1.43
N ASP A 265 26.57 -10.34 0.75
CA ASP A 265 27.17 -11.54 0.17
C ASP A 265 27.42 -11.30 -1.31
N GLY A 266 28.67 -11.58 -1.72
CA GLY A 266 29.22 -11.18 -3.01
C GLY A 266 28.47 -11.83 -4.17
N TYR A 267 27.70 -11.03 -4.89
CA TYR A 267 27.09 -11.45 -6.14
C TYR A 267 28.13 -11.46 -7.26
N THR A 268 28.41 -12.63 -7.83
CA THR A 268 29.24 -12.80 -9.02
C THR A 268 28.34 -12.90 -10.25
N THR A 269 28.14 -11.79 -10.97
CA THR A 269 27.64 -11.85 -12.35
C THR A 269 28.79 -12.06 -13.32
N ARG A 270 28.78 -13.21 -14.02
CA ARG A 270 29.32 -13.35 -15.38
C ARG A 270 28.16 -13.65 -16.33
N ALA A 271 27.85 -12.71 -17.23
CA ALA A 271 27.30 -12.90 -18.59
C ALA A 271 26.97 -11.52 -19.16
N GLY A 272 27.39 -11.25 -20.40
CA GLY A 272 27.54 -9.92 -21.00
C GLY A 272 26.28 -9.04 -21.12
N GLY A 273 26.54 -7.73 -21.18
CA GLY A 273 25.59 -6.66 -21.51
C GLY A 273 25.87 -5.38 -20.70
N GLU A 274 25.86 -5.49 -19.38
CA GLU A 274 25.93 -4.36 -18.44
C GLU A 274 26.96 -4.66 -17.34
N THR A 275 27.84 -3.70 -17.04
CA THR A 275 28.77 -3.79 -15.90
C THR A 275 28.04 -3.75 -14.57
N LYS A 276 28.72 -4.15 -13.49
CA LYS A 276 28.14 -4.12 -12.14
C LYS A 276 27.75 -2.70 -11.73
N GLU A 277 28.56 -1.72 -12.12
CA GLU A 277 28.42 -0.31 -11.86
C GLU A 277 27.26 0.30 -12.65
N GLU A 278 27.14 -0.02 -13.96
CA GLU A 278 26.01 0.41 -14.79
C GLU A 278 24.69 -0.15 -14.25
N LYS A 279 24.66 -1.45 -13.92
CA LYS A 279 23.47 -2.09 -13.34
C LYS A 279 23.06 -1.45 -12.03
N ARG A 280 24.03 -1.18 -11.16
CA ARG A 280 23.80 -0.51 -9.88
C ARG A 280 23.21 0.88 -10.10
N LYS A 281 23.79 1.69 -10.98
CA LYS A 281 23.31 3.04 -11.27
C LYS A 281 21.88 3.01 -11.83
N ARG A 282 21.62 2.17 -12.84
CA ARG A 282 20.30 2.00 -13.43
C ARG A 282 19.24 1.61 -12.41
N LEU A 283 19.53 0.65 -11.53
CA LEU A 283 18.60 0.23 -10.48
C LEU A 283 18.29 1.36 -9.49
N LEU A 284 19.29 2.18 -9.13
CA LEU A 284 19.09 3.34 -8.26
C LEU A 284 18.27 4.46 -8.93
N GLU A 285 18.51 4.73 -10.21
CA GLU A 285 17.72 5.70 -10.99
C GLU A 285 16.27 5.22 -11.14
N GLU A 286 16.06 3.93 -11.44
CA GLU A 286 14.72 3.35 -11.48
C GLU A 286 14.03 3.44 -10.11
N ALA A 287 14.74 3.10 -9.02
CA ALA A 287 14.20 3.26 -7.67
C ALA A 287 13.81 4.72 -7.38
N GLN A 288 14.64 5.69 -7.78
CA GLN A 288 14.37 7.11 -7.63
C GLN A 288 13.07 7.53 -8.34
N GLU A 289 12.86 7.08 -9.58
CA GLU A 289 11.64 7.37 -10.34
C GLU A 289 10.39 6.74 -9.71
N GLN A 290 10.51 5.54 -9.14
CA GLN A 290 9.43 4.92 -8.39
C GLN A 290 9.06 5.74 -7.15
N PHE A 291 10.04 6.20 -6.35
CA PHE A 291 9.75 7.05 -5.19
C PHE A 291 9.22 8.45 -5.57
N LYS A 292 9.70 9.05 -6.67
CA LYS A 292 9.12 10.29 -7.22
C LYS A 292 7.66 10.07 -7.61
N SER A 293 7.33 8.96 -8.23
CA SER A 293 5.94 8.60 -8.58
C SER A 293 5.08 8.45 -7.32
N ALA A 294 5.57 7.76 -6.28
CA ALA A 294 4.88 7.62 -5.01
C ALA A 294 4.59 8.98 -4.33
N THR A 295 5.57 9.87 -4.29
CA THR A 295 5.43 11.20 -3.66
C THR A 295 4.69 12.22 -4.51
N ARG A 296 4.60 12.01 -5.83
CA ARG A 296 3.72 12.78 -6.72
C ARG A 296 2.25 12.42 -6.50
N MET A 297 1.95 11.13 -6.28
CA MET A 297 0.60 10.67 -5.93
C MET A 297 0.15 11.21 -4.57
N ASP A 298 1.04 11.17 -3.56
CA ASP A 298 0.76 11.71 -2.23
C ASP A 298 1.93 12.58 -1.74
N LYS A 299 1.75 13.90 -1.85
CA LYS A 299 2.74 14.90 -1.43
C LYS A 299 3.00 14.91 0.08
N SER A 300 2.18 14.22 0.87
CA SER A 300 2.34 14.04 2.32
C SER A 300 2.99 12.70 2.68
N TYR A 301 3.37 11.87 1.70
CA TYR A 301 3.90 10.54 1.97
C TYR A 301 5.34 10.56 2.47
N ALA A 302 5.50 10.65 3.80
CA ALA A 302 6.80 10.74 4.45
C ALA A 302 7.74 9.58 4.10
N ALA A 303 7.21 8.35 3.94
CA ALA A 303 8.02 7.17 3.63
C ALA A 303 8.68 7.25 2.26
N GLY A 304 7.95 7.72 1.25
CA GLY A 304 8.51 7.99 -0.07
C GLY A 304 9.62 9.03 -0.02
N TYR A 305 9.51 10.07 0.82
CA TYR A 305 10.58 11.07 0.98
C TYR A 305 11.81 10.56 1.73
N VAL A 306 11.66 9.68 2.73
CA VAL A 306 12.81 9.00 3.35
C VAL A 306 13.56 8.19 2.30
N ASN A 307 12.83 7.37 1.55
CA ASN A 307 13.43 6.52 0.53
C ASN A 307 14.04 7.32 -0.64
N LEU A 308 13.44 8.44 -1.03
CA LEU A 308 14.06 9.41 -1.95
C LEU A 308 15.39 9.92 -1.38
N ALA A 309 15.42 10.34 -0.12
CA ALA A 309 16.66 10.81 0.49
C ALA A 309 17.75 9.74 0.43
N LEU A 310 17.43 8.49 0.82
CA LEU A 310 18.38 7.39 0.83
C LEU A 310 18.92 7.03 -0.56
N VAL A 311 18.06 6.96 -1.58
CA VAL A 311 18.52 6.65 -2.94
C VAL A 311 19.36 7.78 -3.53
N ASN A 312 19.04 9.04 -3.21
CA ASN A 312 19.82 10.20 -3.67
C ASN A 312 21.23 10.21 -3.04
N ILE A 313 21.40 9.73 -1.80
CA ILE A 313 22.73 9.54 -1.20
C ILE A 313 23.57 8.49 -1.95
N LEU A 314 22.92 7.43 -2.45
CA LEU A 314 23.57 6.37 -3.23
C LEU A 314 23.85 6.78 -4.67
N LEU A 315 23.12 7.77 -5.19
CA LEU A 315 23.35 8.42 -6.49
C LEU A 315 24.30 9.61 -6.41
N ASP A 316 24.86 9.90 -5.23
CA ASP A 316 25.72 11.06 -4.96
C ASP A 316 25.03 12.43 -5.21
N GLU A 317 23.70 12.49 -5.06
CA GLU A 317 22.86 13.70 -5.17
C GLU A 317 22.54 14.29 -3.78
N ARG A 318 23.56 14.82 -3.10
CA ARG A 318 23.49 15.21 -1.69
C ARG A 318 22.42 16.26 -1.37
N GLU A 319 22.38 17.36 -2.12
CA GLU A 319 21.51 18.50 -1.81
C GLU A 319 20.05 18.06 -1.86
N LEU A 320 19.71 17.22 -2.84
CA LEU A 320 18.41 16.57 -2.94
C LEU A 320 18.17 15.64 -1.76
N ALA A 321 19.15 14.82 -1.38
CA ALA A 321 19.02 13.95 -0.22
C ALA A 321 18.71 14.70 1.09
N ILE A 322 19.43 15.79 1.37
CA ILE A 322 19.22 16.62 2.57
C ILE A 322 17.82 17.28 2.52
N GLY A 323 17.44 17.81 1.36
CA GLY A 323 16.11 18.41 1.16
C GLY A 323 14.98 17.42 1.39
N TYR A 324 15.07 16.22 0.80
CA TYR A 324 14.09 15.16 1.00
C TYR A 324 14.05 14.65 2.44
N ALA A 325 15.20 14.46 3.09
CA ALA A 325 15.28 14.06 4.49
C ALA A 325 14.60 15.09 5.42
N ALA A 326 14.84 16.38 5.21
CA ALA A 326 14.20 17.44 5.98
C ALA A 326 12.67 17.45 5.78
N LYS A 327 12.21 17.28 4.54
CA LYS A 327 10.77 17.18 4.23
C LYS A 327 10.14 15.95 4.88
N ALA A 328 10.81 14.79 4.79
CA ALA A 328 10.37 13.55 5.41
C ALA A 328 10.22 13.69 6.92
N ALA A 329 11.21 14.26 7.61
CA ALA A 329 11.17 14.47 9.06
C ALA A 329 9.98 15.38 9.46
N LYS A 330 9.74 16.46 8.72
CA LYS A 330 8.61 17.37 8.96
C LYS A 330 7.26 16.66 8.80
N LEU A 331 7.11 15.87 7.75
CA LEU A 331 5.87 15.12 7.48
C LEU A 331 5.65 14.01 8.51
N ALA A 332 6.68 13.20 8.78
CA ALA A 332 6.61 12.11 9.77
C ALA A 332 6.26 12.64 11.17
N LYS A 333 6.84 13.77 11.58
CA LYS A 333 6.50 14.45 12.84
C LYS A 333 5.04 14.90 12.88
N LYS A 334 4.52 15.45 11.78
CA LYS A 334 3.09 15.85 11.67
C LYS A 334 2.16 14.65 11.76
N GLU A 335 2.58 13.50 11.24
CA GLU A 335 1.84 12.22 11.31
C GLU A 335 1.99 11.52 12.68
N GLY A 336 2.89 11.97 13.55
CA GLY A 336 3.22 11.29 14.80
C GLY A 336 4.01 9.99 14.62
N ASN A 337 4.60 9.77 13.45
CA ASN A 337 5.38 8.57 13.13
C ASN A 337 6.86 8.74 13.52
N THR A 338 7.17 8.45 14.79
CA THR A 338 8.49 8.67 15.38
C THR A 338 9.59 7.81 14.76
N LEU A 339 9.30 6.56 14.37
CA LEU A 339 10.25 5.69 13.68
C LEU A 339 10.63 6.26 12.31
N LEU A 340 9.63 6.73 11.56
CA LEU A 340 9.87 7.29 10.24
C LEU A 340 10.60 8.63 10.30
N GLU A 341 10.31 9.44 11.33
CA GLU A 341 11.09 10.65 11.64
C GLU A 341 12.56 10.28 11.93
N ALA A 342 12.81 9.24 12.73
CA ALA A 342 14.17 8.76 12.98
C ALA A 342 14.88 8.26 11.70
N ASN A 343 14.18 7.58 10.80
CA ASN A 343 14.75 7.17 9.51
C ASN A 343 15.08 8.37 8.61
N ALA A 344 14.28 9.45 8.66
CA ALA A 344 14.60 10.70 7.98
C ALA A 344 15.88 11.35 8.55
N TRP A 345 16.04 11.34 9.88
CA TRP A 345 17.28 11.78 10.52
C TRP A 345 18.47 10.86 10.20
N MET A 346 18.28 9.55 10.03
CA MET A 346 19.31 8.66 9.47
C MET A 346 19.76 9.10 8.09
N ALA A 347 18.82 9.27 7.15
CA ALA A 347 19.17 9.68 5.80
C ALA A 347 19.97 10.99 5.82
N ARG A 348 19.55 11.98 6.62
CA ARG A 348 20.30 13.23 6.78
C ARG A 348 21.72 13.01 7.33
N GLY A 349 21.87 12.21 8.38
CA GLY A 349 23.17 11.95 8.98
C GLY A 349 24.14 11.25 8.03
N ILE A 350 23.65 10.27 7.24
CA ILE A 350 24.47 9.59 6.23
C ILE A 350 24.91 10.58 5.13
N ALA A 351 24.00 11.45 4.66
CA ALA A 351 24.32 12.47 3.65
C ALA A 351 25.41 13.44 4.14
N GLN A 352 25.34 13.88 5.39
CA GLN A 352 26.34 14.78 6.00
C GLN A 352 27.69 14.08 6.21
N ALA A 353 27.64 12.81 6.62
CA ALA A 353 28.85 12.04 6.88
C ALA A 353 29.68 11.73 5.61
N LYS A 354 29.07 11.69 4.42
CA LYS A 354 29.81 11.49 3.16
C LYS A 354 30.64 12.71 2.74
N GLU A 355 30.27 13.91 3.19
CA GLU A 355 31.00 15.16 2.89
C GLU A 355 32.11 15.49 3.89
N GLY A 356 32.27 14.70 4.94
CA GLY A 356 33.17 15.05 6.03
C GLY A 356 32.61 16.14 6.95
N GLU A 357 31.29 16.17 7.14
CA GLU A 357 30.59 16.94 8.18
C GLU A 357 30.22 16.01 9.38
N PRO A 358 31.20 15.56 10.20
CA PRO A 358 30.96 14.54 11.22
C PRO A 358 30.10 15.03 12.38
N ASP A 359 30.17 16.32 12.75
CA ASP A 359 29.43 16.86 13.89
C ASP A 359 27.93 16.90 13.59
N GLU A 360 27.55 17.35 12.39
CA GLU A 360 26.18 17.35 11.93
C GLU A 360 25.63 15.93 11.77
N ALA A 361 26.44 15.03 11.21
CA ALA A 361 26.10 13.62 11.09
C ALA A 361 25.85 12.98 12.46
N GLU A 362 26.74 13.20 13.43
CA GLU A 362 26.58 12.71 14.80
C GLU A 362 25.31 13.26 15.45
N ALA A 363 25.02 14.56 15.29
CA ALA A 363 23.81 15.18 15.82
C ALA A 363 22.54 14.57 15.20
N ALA A 364 22.53 14.32 13.89
CA ALA A 364 21.42 13.67 13.20
C ALA A 364 21.25 12.21 13.68
N PHE A 365 22.34 11.46 13.84
CA PHE A 365 22.29 10.09 14.34
C PHE A 365 21.77 10.02 15.78
N LYS A 366 22.20 10.92 16.67
CA LYS A 366 21.69 11.02 18.05
C LYS A 366 20.20 11.34 18.11
N LYS A 367 19.68 12.18 17.21
CA LYS A 367 18.24 12.48 17.15
C LYS A 367 17.43 11.22 16.86
N ALA A 368 17.85 10.43 15.87
CA ALA A 368 17.14 9.22 15.51
C ALA A 368 17.27 8.10 16.55
N GLN A 369 18.36 8.07 17.33
CA GLN A 369 18.60 7.05 18.35
C GLN A 369 17.44 6.91 19.34
N LYS A 370 16.67 8.00 19.56
CA LYS A 370 15.48 8.00 20.43
C LYS A 370 14.39 7.02 19.97
N ALA A 371 14.20 6.83 18.67
CA ALA A 371 13.14 5.99 18.11
C ALA A 371 13.66 4.83 17.22
N ASN A 372 14.93 4.87 16.82
CA ASN A 372 15.62 3.78 16.12
C ASN A 372 17.04 3.58 16.67
N PRO A 373 17.19 3.08 17.92
CA PRO A 373 18.49 3.01 18.60
C PRO A 373 19.48 2.07 17.93
N THR A 374 19.00 0.96 17.35
CA THR A 374 19.85 -0.06 16.73
C THR A 374 20.59 0.50 15.51
N ILE A 375 19.86 1.05 14.54
CA ILE A 375 20.46 1.57 13.31
C ILE A 375 21.28 2.82 13.57
N ALA A 376 20.79 3.71 14.44
CA ALA A 376 21.53 4.92 14.81
C ALA A 376 22.88 4.58 15.47
N LYS A 377 22.94 3.56 16.32
CA LYS A 377 24.19 3.12 16.94
C LYS A 377 25.19 2.59 15.91
N ILE A 378 24.73 1.77 14.96
CA ILE A 378 25.56 1.25 13.85
C ILE A 378 26.18 2.41 13.08
N ASN A 379 25.38 3.41 12.70
CA ASN A 379 25.86 4.55 11.93
C ASN A 379 26.78 5.48 12.74
N LEU A 380 26.54 5.67 14.04
CA LEU A 380 27.44 6.40 14.94
C LEU A 380 28.81 5.70 15.08
N GLU A 381 28.83 4.37 15.19
CA GLU A 381 30.07 3.61 15.24
C GLU A 381 30.84 3.71 13.93
N ALA A 382 30.15 3.59 12.80
CA ALA A 382 30.74 3.77 11.46
C ALA A 382 31.33 5.17 11.26
N LEU A 383 30.67 6.21 11.80
CA LEU A 383 31.16 7.60 11.74
C LEU A 383 32.49 7.77 12.50
N LYS A 384 32.57 7.25 13.74
CA LYS A 384 33.76 7.36 14.59
C LYS A 384 34.98 6.60 14.05
N GLN A 385 34.75 5.56 13.24
CA GLN A 385 35.81 4.72 12.69
C GLN A 385 36.31 5.18 11.32
N ALA A 386 36.12 6.45 10.94
CA ALA A 386 36.39 6.97 9.60
C ALA A 386 37.79 6.71 9.02
N ASN A 387 38.77 6.29 9.83
CA ASN A 387 40.13 5.94 9.39
C ASN A 387 40.47 4.43 9.44
N ARG A 388 39.51 3.52 9.67
CA ARG A 388 39.73 2.07 9.63
C ARG A 388 38.80 1.43 8.61
N PHE A 389 39.31 1.21 7.40
CA PHE A 389 38.61 0.47 6.35
C PHE A 389 38.37 -0.97 6.81
N GLY A 390 37.09 -1.36 6.91
CA GLY A 390 36.71 -2.76 7.08
C GLY A 390 36.24 -3.10 8.49
N TYR A 391 35.04 -2.66 8.85
CA TYR A 391 34.14 -3.53 9.60
C TYR A 391 32.88 -3.69 8.76
N GLY A 392 32.75 -4.86 8.14
CA GLY A 392 31.44 -5.34 7.71
C GLY A 392 30.54 -5.34 8.93
N PHE A 393 29.31 -4.86 8.77
CA PHE A 393 28.27 -4.85 9.78
C PHE A 393 28.41 -6.06 10.73
N LYS A 394 28.89 -5.84 11.96
CA LYS A 394 28.55 -6.73 13.06
C LYS A 394 27.12 -6.38 13.43
N ILE A 395 26.20 -6.73 12.52
CA ILE A 395 24.78 -6.91 12.82
C ILE A 395 24.78 -7.73 14.10
N VAL A 396 23.95 -7.35 15.08
CA VAL A 396 23.73 -8.16 16.29
C VAL A 396 23.66 -9.60 15.82
N LYS A 397 24.68 -10.42 16.13
CA LYS A 397 24.75 -11.79 15.62
C LYS A 397 23.41 -12.41 15.97
N ALA A 398 22.64 -12.79 14.94
CA ALA A 398 21.37 -13.46 15.13
C ALA A 398 21.61 -14.56 16.17
N SER A 399 20.98 -14.45 17.33
CA SER A 399 21.15 -15.42 18.42
C SER A 399 20.06 -16.48 18.30
N GLU A 400 19.83 -16.91 17.04
CA GLU A 400 18.82 -17.90 16.74
C GLU A 400 19.15 -19.18 17.49
N LYS A 401 18.17 -19.68 18.24
CA LYS A 401 18.32 -20.94 18.96
C LYS A 401 18.09 -22.07 17.97
N PRO A 402 18.90 -23.14 18.00
CA PRO A 402 18.59 -24.35 17.26
C PRO A 402 17.27 -24.96 17.77
N GLY A 403 16.61 -25.75 16.92
CA GLY A 403 15.36 -26.40 17.28
C GLY A 403 14.89 -27.36 16.19
N PRO A 404 13.76 -28.03 16.40
CA PRO A 404 13.19 -28.97 15.45
C PRO A 404 12.82 -28.29 14.12
N LYS A 405 12.66 -29.10 13.07
CA LYS A 405 12.08 -28.67 11.79
C LYS A 405 10.65 -28.18 12.04
N GLU A 406 10.29 -27.06 11.42
CA GLU A 406 8.96 -26.49 11.53
C GLU A 406 8.01 -27.09 10.49
N SER A 407 6.73 -27.16 10.85
CA SER A 407 5.61 -27.57 9.98
C SER A 407 4.37 -26.75 10.31
N ILE A 408 3.38 -26.78 9.41
CA ILE A 408 2.04 -26.23 9.60
C ILE A 408 1.06 -27.33 9.21
N ALA A 409 0.20 -27.75 10.14
CA ALA A 409 -0.69 -28.91 9.96
C ALA A 409 0.05 -30.15 9.44
N GLU A 410 1.20 -30.46 10.04
CA GLU A 410 2.11 -31.56 9.63
C GLU A 410 2.71 -31.42 8.21
N ALA A 411 2.32 -30.41 7.44
CA ALA A 411 2.89 -30.09 6.14
C ALA A 411 4.13 -29.20 6.27
N ASP A 412 5.08 -29.41 5.36
CA ASP A 412 6.23 -28.54 5.19
C ASP A 412 6.61 -28.43 3.71
N LEU A 413 7.56 -27.55 3.39
CA LEU A 413 7.92 -27.23 2.00
C LEU A 413 8.60 -28.37 1.23
N SER A 414 8.98 -29.50 1.85
CA SER A 414 9.35 -30.71 1.10
C SER A 414 8.15 -31.39 0.43
N MET A 415 6.92 -31.06 0.85
CA MET A 415 5.68 -31.57 0.24
C MET A 415 5.13 -30.63 -0.85
N LEU A 416 5.92 -29.64 -1.29
CA LEU A 416 5.44 -28.55 -2.14
C LEU A 416 4.69 -29.05 -3.39
N GLU A 417 5.20 -30.07 -4.07
CA GLU A 417 4.57 -30.63 -5.28
C GLU A 417 3.12 -31.08 -5.06
N VAL A 418 2.85 -31.69 -3.90
CA VAL A 418 1.50 -32.12 -3.49
C VAL A 418 0.66 -30.90 -3.09
N LEU A 419 1.24 -29.99 -2.30
CA LEU A 419 0.53 -28.80 -1.81
C LEU A 419 0.05 -27.87 -2.93
N ILE A 420 0.69 -27.89 -4.10
CA ILE A 420 0.38 -27.03 -5.25
C ILE A 420 -0.29 -27.76 -6.43
N GLU A 421 -0.73 -29.00 -6.25
CA GLU A 421 -1.38 -29.80 -7.30
C GLU A 421 -2.58 -29.06 -7.92
N GLU A 422 -3.49 -28.58 -7.06
CA GLU A 422 -4.70 -27.84 -7.43
C GLU A 422 -4.53 -26.31 -7.37
N ALA A 423 -3.29 -25.83 -7.45
CA ALA A 423 -3.00 -24.41 -7.28
C ALA A 423 -3.55 -23.53 -8.42
N LYS A 424 -4.09 -22.37 -8.03
CA LYS A 424 -4.41 -21.27 -8.94
C LYS A 424 -3.11 -20.70 -9.51
N LYS A 425 -3.07 -20.48 -10.82
CA LYS A 425 -1.88 -20.04 -11.55
C LYS A 425 -2.04 -18.61 -12.06
N THR A 426 -1.09 -17.75 -11.75
CA THR A 426 -0.98 -16.38 -12.27
C THR A 426 0.35 -16.23 -13.02
N ARG A 427 0.28 -15.87 -14.30
CA ARG A 427 1.45 -15.68 -15.15
C ARG A 427 1.74 -14.18 -15.34
N ILE A 428 2.95 -13.77 -15.00
CA ILE A 428 3.51 -12.47 -15.32
C ILE A 428 4.45 -12.67 -16.52
N ARG A 429 4.15 -12.00 -17.63
CA ARG A 429 4.97 -12.10 -18.84
C ARG A 429 6.27 -11.33 -18.64
N GLN A 430 7.34 -11.81 -19.30
CA GLN A 430 8.62 -11.11 -19.36
C GLN A 430 8.43 -9.69 -19.89
N GLN A 431 9.17 -8.74 -19.33
CA GLN A 431 9.11 -7.34 -19.76
C GLN A 431 10.51 -6.84 -20.14
N GLY A 432 10.79 -6.86 -21.44
CA GLY A 432 12.11 -6.56 -21.96
C GLY A 432 13.21 -7.38 -21.26
N GLU A 433 14.37 -6.77 -21.08
CA GLU A 433 15.47 -7.38 -20.32
C GLU A 433 15.40 -7.10 -18.81
N LYS A 434 14.46 -6.25 -18.37
CA LYS A 434 14.42 -5.73 -16.99
C LYS A 434 13.82 -6.71 -15.98
N HIS A 435 12.76 -7.41 -16.36
CA HIS A 435 12.03 -8.28 -15.44
C HIS A 435 11.89 -9.70 -16.00
N PRO A 436 12.14 -10.74 -15.18
CA PRO A 436 11.92 -12.12 -15.59
C PRO A 436 10.42 -12.38 -15.81
N ALA A 437 10.10 -13.42 -16.59
CA ALA A 437 8.75 -13.97 -16.55
C ALA A 437 8.55 -14.68 -15.20
N ILE A 438 7.36 -14.59 -14.62
CA ILE A 438 7.04 -15.23 -13.33
C ILE A 438 5.80 -16.11 -13.48
N MET A 439 5.86 -17.30 -12.90
CA MET A 439 4.68 -18.11 -12.58
C MET A 439 4.48 -18.09 -11.07
N LEU A 440 3.33 -17.57 -10.65
CA LEU A 440 2.85 -17.67 -9.28
C LEU A 440 1.83 -18.80 -9.22
N LYS A 441 2.01 -19.73 -8.29
CA LYS A 441 1.02 -20.75 -7.94
C LYS A 441 0.58 -20.55 -6.51
N THR A 442 -0.72 -20.53 -6.25
CA THR A 442 -1.27 -20.45 -4.90
C THR A 442 -2.34 -21.49 -4.64
N ALA A 443 -2.29 -22.12 -3.49
CA ALA A 443 -3.33 -23.00 -2.97
C ALA A 443 -3.59 -22.67 -1.50
N GLU A 444 -4.77 -23.02 -1.02
CA GLU A 444 -5.22 -22.76 0.35
C GLU A 444 -6.04 -23.97 0.80
N ASP A 445 -5.80 -24.41 2.02
CA ASP A 445 -6.58 -25.44 2.70
C ASP A 445 -7.22 -24.81 3.94
N ASP A 446 -8.50 -24.45 3.82
CA ASP A 446 -9.28 -23.86 4.90
C ASP A 446 -9.45 -24.83 6.09
N SER A 447 -9.44 -26.14 5.83
CA SER A 447 -9.68 -27.17 6.85
C SER A 447 -8.46 -27.37 7.74
N GLU A 448 -7.27 -27.42 7.13
CA GLU A 448 -6.00 -27.51 7.83
C GLU A 448 -5.46 -26.13 8.25
N GLY A 449 -6.04 -25.06 7.71
CA GLY A 449 -5.78 -23.69 8.13
C GLY A 449 -4.46 -23.13 7.61
N TYR A 450 -4.05 -23.48 6.39
CA TYR A 450 -2.84 -22.96 5.76
C TYR A 450 -3.04 -22.51 4.31
N GLN A 451 -2.11 -21.70 3.82
CA GLN A 451 -1.97 -21.36 2.41
C GLN A 451 -0.53 -21.60 1.94
N VAL A 452 -0.38 -22.00 0.68
CA VAL A 452 0.92 -22.22 0.04
C VAL A 452 1.06 -21.32 -1.19
N MET A 453 2.28 -20.85 -1.40
CA MET A 453 2.65 -20.02 -2.53
C MET A 453 3.98 -20.51 -3.10
N GLU A 454 4.03 -20.79 -4.40
CA GLU A 454 5.26 -21.03 -5.14
C GLU A 454 5.44 -19.93 -6.19
N ILE A 455 6.62 -19.34 -6.26
CA ILE A 455 6.98 -18.32 -7.24
C ILE A 455 8.20 -18.77 -8.02
N ILE A 456 8.01 -19.04 -9.30
CA ILE A 456 9.05 -19.50 -10.21
C ILE A 456 9.37 -18.38 -11.20
N SER A 457 10.63 -17.99 -11.29
CA SER A 457 11.11 -17.09 -12.35
C SER A 457 11.66 -17.89 -13.54
N PHE A 458 11.44 -17.36 -14.75
CA PHE A 458 11.93 -17.92 -16.01
C PHE A 458 12.74 -16.84 -16.73
N GLY A 459 13.90 -17.22 -17.30
CA GLY A 459 14.79 -16.31 -18.01
C GLY A 459 16.27 -16.61 -17.76
N LYS A 460 17.11 -15.57 -17.81
CA LYS A 460 18.58 -15.68 -17.65
C LYS A 460 19.02 -16.28 -16.30
N LEU A 461 18.20 -16.16 -15.25
CA LEU A 461 18.39 -16.81 -13.96
C LEU A 461 17.06 -17.44 -13.57
N LYS A 462 17.02 -18.77 -13.52
CA LYS A 462 15.88 -19.50 -12.97
C LYS A 462 16.04 -19.51 -11.46
N ASP A 463 15.06 -18.95 -10.77
CA ASP A 463 15.00 -18.89 -9.32
C ASP A 463 13.62 -19.37 -8.84
N ASN A 464 13.56 -19.87 -7.60
CA ASN A 464 12.32 -20.35 -7.00
C ASN A 464 12.25 -19.96 -5.52
N ALA A 465 11.13 -19.36 -5.13
CA ALA A 465 10.80 -19.15 -3.73
C ALA A 465 9.45 -19.79 -3.43
N ALA A 466 9.33 -20.41 -2.26
CA ALA A 466 8.06 -20.95 -1.81
C ALA A 466 7.79 -20.60 -0.34
N PHE A 467 6.51 -20.44 -0.02
CA PHE A 467 6.02 -20.03 1.29
C PHE A 467 4.84 -20.91 1.69
N LEU A 468 4.86 -21.40 2.93
CA LEU A 468 3.73 -22.09 3.55
C LEU A 468 3.33 -21.28 4.79
N ALA A 469 2.15 -20.67 4.80
CA ALA A 469 1.73 -19.71 5.80
C ALA A 469 0.44 -20.16 6.52
N THR A 470 0.34 -19.85 7.81
CA THR A 470 -0.89 -20.06 8.58
C THR A 470 -2.01 -19.12 8.13
N LEU A 471 -3.25 -19.59 8.09
CA LEU A 471 -4.43 -18.73 8.02
C LEU A 471 -4.69 -18.02 9.38
N PRO A 472 -5.41 -16.87 9.40
CA PRO A 472 -5.55 -16.04 10.61
C PRO A 472 -6.14 -16.75 11.84
N ASN A 473 -6.89 -17.83 11.64
CA ASN A 473 -7.55 -18.60 12.71
C ASN A 473 -6.89 -19.97 12.95
N TYR A 474 -5.67 -20.20 12.45
CA TYR A 474 -4.96 -21.46 12.63
C TYR A 474 -4.78 -21.78 14.13
N ALA A 475 -5.32 -22.93 14.56
CA ALA A 475 -5.38 -23.32 15.97
C ALA A 475 -4.11 -24.06 16.47
N GLY A 476 -3.27 -24.51 15.54
CA GLY A 476 -2.05 -25.25 15.84
C GLY A 476 -0.96 -24.39 16.47
N ALA A 477 0.20 -25.01 16.68
CA ALA A 477 1.39 -24.34 17.19
C ALA A 477 2.59 -24.64 16.28
N THR A 478 3.61 -23.79 16.34
CA THR A 478 4.93 -24.13 15.80
C THR A 478 5.52 -25.32 16.56
N ALA A 479 6.56 -25.95 16.00
CA ALA A 479 7.26 -27.07 16.65
C ALA A 479 7.91 -26.67 17.99
N ARG A 480 8.05 -25.35 18.24
CA ARG A 480 8.58 -24.79 19.50
C ARG A 480 7.50 -24.22 20.43
N GLY A 481 6.22 -24.46 20.11
CA GLY A 481 5.06 -24.14 20.94
C GLY A 481 4.60 -22.68 20.90
N ILE A 482 4.83 -21.99 19.78
CA ILE A 482 4.26 -20.66 19.52
C ILE A 482 2.90 -20.81 18.83
N LYS A 483 1.89 -20.09 19.31
CA LYS A 483 0.53 -20.03 18.77
C LYS A 483 0.18 -18.60 18.35
N ILE A 484 -0.84 -18.46 17.51
CA ILE A 484 -1.47 -17.16 17.26
C ILE A 484 -1.96 -16.58 18.61
N GLY A 485 -1.69 -15.29 18.86
CA GLY A 485 -1.98 -14.59 20.11
C GLY A 485 -0.84 -14.59 21.16
N ASP A 486 0.20 -15.42 20.98
CA ASP A 486 1.38 -15.40 21.83
C ASP A 486 2.16 -14.07 21.70
N SER A 487 2.95 -13.73 22.72
CA SER A 487 3.73 -12.49 22.74
C SER A 487 5.05 -12.60 21.97
N LEU A 488 5.52 -11.47 21.43
CA LEU A 488 6.87 -11.31 20.90
C LEU A 488 7.94 -11.82 21.87
N LYS A 489 7.79 -11.54 23.18
CA LYS A 489 8.69 -12.02 24.23
C LYS A 489 8.79 -13.56 24.23
N LYS A 490 7.68 -14.27 24.02
CA LYS A 490 7.68 -15.75 23.95
C LYS A 490 8.40 -16.23 22.70
N VAL A 491 8.17 -15.60 21.55
CA VAL A 491 8.90 -15.88 20.30
C VAL A 491 10.40 -15.73 20.51
N VAL A 492 10.85 -14.59 21.02
CA VAL A 492 12.27 -14.32 21.32
C VAL A 492 12.85 -15.32 22.32
N THR A 493 12.04 -15.77 23.30
CA THR A 493 12.47 -16.77 24.28
C THR A 493 12.74 -18.13 23.62
N LYS A 494 11.88 -18.53 22.67
CA LYS A 494 11.92 -19.86 22.01
C LYS A 494 12.86 -19.91 20.80
N TYR A 495 12.92 -18.84 20.01
CA TYR A 495 13.68 -18.77 18.77
C TYR A 495 14.96 -17.93 18.90
N GLY A 496 15.11 -17.12 19.95
CA GLY A 496 16.17 -16.13 20.03
C GLY A 496 15.83 -14.85 19.27
N GLN A 497 16.84 -13.99 19.08
CA GLN A 497 16.66 -12.78 18.29
C GLN A 497 16.64 -13.14 16.80
N ALA A 498 15.63 -12.67 16.09
CA ALA A 498 15.54 -12.84 14.64
C ALA A 498 16.75 -12.20 13.96
N GLY A 499 17.26 -12.84 12.90
CA GLY A 499 18.30 -12.24 12.08
C GLY A 499 17.85 -10.95 11.43
N LYS A 500 16.56 -10.84 11.08
CA LYS A 500 16.02 -9.72 10.30
C LYS A 500 14.60 -9.32 10.74
N GLN A 501 14.24 -8.03 10.67
CA GLN A 501 12.94 -7.50 11.11
C GLN A 501 12.35 -6.49 10.12
N VAL A 502 11.26 -6.88 9.46
CA VAL A 502 10.59 -6.08 8.42
C VAL A 502 9.41 -5.35 9.04
N ALA A 503 9.38 -4.02 8.99
CA ALA A 503 8.16 -3.28 9.32
C ALA A 503 7.17 -3.32 8.14
N GLY A 504 5.98 -3.88 8.34
CA GLY A 504 4.85 -3.82 7.42
C GLY A 504 3.74 -2.87 7.90
N GLY A 505 2.68 -2.74 7.11
CA GLY A 505 1.57 -1.83 7.41
C GLY A 505 0.72 -2.23 8.63
N GLN A 506 0.56 -3.54 8.88
CA GLN A 506 -0.20 -4.07 10.02
C GLN A 506 0.62 -4.96 10.96
N ASN A 507 1.69 -5.57 10.44
CA ASN A 507 2.56 -6.48 11.18
C ASN A 507 4.03 -6.10 10.99
N THR A 508 4.84 -6.34 12.02
CA THR A 508 6.28 -6.51 11.92
C THR A 508 6.58 -7.99 11.63
N TYR A 509 7.40 -8.27 10.63
CA TYR A 509 7.82 -9.62 10.27
C TYR A 509 9.19 -9.91 10.87
N LEU A 510 9.31 -11.00 11.63
CA LEU A 510 10.58 -11.45 12.19
C LEU A 510 11.09 -12.62 11.36
N VAL A 511 12.18 -12.43 10.62
CA VAL A 511 12.74 -13.42 9.71
C VAL A 511 13.85 -14.18 10.43
N TYR A 512 13.65 -15.50 10.59
CA TYR A 512 14.61 -16.42 11.17
C TYR A 512 15.20 -17.30 10.07
N GLU A 513 16.45 -17.02 9.68
CA GLU A 513 17.08 -17.66 8.53
C GLU A 513 17.48 -19.12 8.81
N GLY A 514 17.95 -19.40 10.02
CA GLY A 514 18.35 -20.74 10.43
C GLY A 514 17.16 -21.67 10.61
N ALA A 515 16.06 -21.13 11.14
CA ALA A 515 14.81 -21.88 11.32
C ALA A 515 13.89 -21.87 10.09
N LYS A 516 14.22 -21.10 9.05
CA LYS A 516 13.43 -20.95 7.81
C LYS A 516 11.96 -20.60 8.08
N ILE A 517 11.73 -19.71 9.04
CA ILE A 517 10.40 -19.28 9.49
C ILE A 517 10.34 -17.75 9.62
N ILE A 518 9.18 -17.17 9.30
CA ILE A 518 8.89 -15.75 9.46
C ILE A 518 7.66 -15.60 10.36
N PHE A 519 7.78 -14.88 11.47
CA PHE A 519 6.65 -14.57 12.36
C PHE A 519 6.03 -13.22 12.02
N LEU A 520 4.70 -13.14 12.01
CA LEU A 520 3.95 -11.89 11.88
C LEU A 520 3.55 -11.39 13.27
N ILE A 521 3.96 -10.18 13.62
CA ILE A 521 3.74 -9.56 14.93
C ILE A 521 2.94 -8.27 14.77
N ASN A 522 1.76 -8.16 15.35
CA ASN A 522 0.97 -6.93 15.27
C ASN A 522 1.50 -5.80 16.18
N ALA A 523 0.87 -4.64 16.10
CA ALA A 523 1.21 -3.47 16.93
C ALA A 523 1.09 -3.71 18.44
N GLN A 524 0.29 -4.69 18.89
CA GLN A 524 0.17 -5.11 20.29
C GLN A 524 1.24 -6.15 20.69
N GLN A 525 2.26 -6.35 19.84
CA GLN A 525 3.33 -7.33 20.02
C GLN A 525 2.83 -8.77 20.18
N LYS A 526 1.74 -9.10 19.46
CA LYS A 526 1.16 -10.44 19.42
C LYS A 526 1.39 -11.11 18.07
N VAL A 527 1.63 -12.42 18.10
CA VAL A 527 1.71 -13.26 16.91
C VAL A 527 0.35 -13.29 16.23
N THR A 528 0.29 -12.93 14.96
CA THR A 528 -0.91 -13.02 14.10
C THR A 528 -0.84 -14.17 13.11
N GLY A 529 0.33 -14.78 12.96
CA GLY A 529 0.59 -15.94 12.12
C GLY A 529 2.09 -16.16 11.94
N TRP A 530 2.44 -17.18 11.17
CA TRP A 530 3.81 -17.40 10.69
C TRP A 530 3.81 -18.08 9.32
N MET A 531 4.97 -18.06 8.67
CA MET A 531 5.19 -18.78 7.42
C MET A 531 6.55 -19.46 7.40
N LEU A 532 6.59 -20.65 6.83
CA LEU A 532 7.82 -21.33 6.43
C LEU A 532 8.22 -20.81 5.06
N TYR A 533 9.52 -20.78 4.77
CA TYR A 533 10.00 -20.33 3.46
C TYR A 533 11.23 -21.07 2.95
N THR A 534 11.35 -21.13 1.63
CA THR A 534 12.57 -21.48 0.89
C THR A 534 12.82 -20.42 -0.17
N ASN A 535 14.08 -20.12 -0.45
CA ASN A 535 14.52 -19.09 -1.38
C ASN A 535 15.96 -19.32 -1.85
#